data_AF-A0A4Q0I2F1-F1
#
_entry.id   AF-A0A4Q0I2F1-F1
#
_cell.length_a   1.000
_cell.length_b   1.000
_cell.length_c   1.000
_cell.angle_alpha   90.00
_cell.angle_beta   90.00
_cell.angle_gamma   90.00
#
_symmetry.space_group_name_H-M   'P 1'
#
loop_
_entity.id
_entity.type
_entity.pdbx_description
1 polymer ?
#
loop_
_entity_poly.entity_id
_entity_poly.type
_entity_poly.pdbx_seq_one_letter_code
_entity_poly.pdbx_strand_id
1 'polypeptide(L)'
;MDQHKLRLTHDEITLLKSVIEWVEKKSTNESNRILLGSIKDKINQKLQYNDDFSYLNGLSEQAKQFFFEFMDKYGINLYHSISSVLHQKKYRFFDEYFEYYYQKYKDKSPLLQDKINELQEMINHVSRRIGVTFDEKQ
;
A
#
# COMPACT_ATOMS: atom_id res chain seq x y z
N MET A 1 -2.73 -9.81 25.21
CA MET A 1 -2.44 -10.99 24.39
C MET A 1 -3.39 -10.97 23.20
N ASP A 2 -2.98 -10.42 22.06
CA ASP A 2 -3.74 -10.56 20.83
C ASP A 2 -3.08 -11.64 19.97
N GLN A 3 -3.79 -12.76 19.89
CA GLN A 3 -3.38 -13.98 19.20
C GLN A 3 -3.28 -13.71 17.70
N HIS A 4 -2.10 -14.00 17.13
CA HIS A 4 -1.82 -14.33 15.73
C HIS A 4 -2.84 -13.79 14.70
N LYS A 5 -2.83 -12.49 14.40
CA LYS A 5 -3.41 -11.97 13.16
C LYS A 5 -2.60 -12.53 11.98
N LEU A 6 -3.09 -13.59 11.35
CA LEU A 6 -2.61 -14.07 10.05
C LEU A 6 -2.62 -12.90 9.05
N ARG A 7 -1.44 -12.36 8.75
CA ARG A 7 -1.21 -11.39 7.68
C ARG A 7 -0.92 -12.20 6.42
N LEU A 8 -1.84 -12.15 5.46
CA LEU A 8 -1.73 -12.89 4.20
C LEU A 8 -1.19 -11.93 3.13
N THR A 9 -0.16 -12.38 2.42
CA THR A 9 0.43 -11.75 1.23
C THR A 9 -0.52 -11.82 0.03
N HIS A 10 -0.22 -11.06 -1.02
CA HIS A 10 -1.04 -11.04 -2.25
C HIS A 10 -1.13 -12.43 -2.92
N ASP A 11 -0.03 -13.18 -2.94
CA ASP A 11 0.01 -14.53 -3.48
C ASP A 11 -0.80 -15.50 -2.61
N GLU A 12 -0.75 -15.36 -1.27
CA GLU A 12 -1.57 -16.14 -0.35
C GLU A 12 -3.07 -15.84 -0.49
N ILE A 13 -3.44 -14.58 -0.76
CA ILE A 13 -4.83 -14.20 -1.06
C ILE A 13 -5.30 -14.80 -2.39
N THR A 14 -4.43 -14.78 -3.42
CA THR A 14 -4.74 -15.36 -4.73
C THR A 14 -4.91 -16.87 -4.65
N LEU A 15 -4.03 -17.55 -3.90
CA LEU A 15 -4.14 -18.98 -3.62
C LEU A 15 -5.44 -19.30 -2.86
N LEU A 16 -5.78 -18.49 -1.85
CA LEU A 16 -7.01 -18.64 -1.07
C LEU A 16 -8.26 -18.50 -1.95
N LYS A 17 -8.28 -17.58 -2.92
CA LYS A 17 -9.39 -17.49 -3.88
C LYS A 17 -9.54 -18.77 -4.71
N SER A 18 -8.44 -19.28 -5.26
CA SER A 18 -8.48 -20.52 -6.06
C SER A 18 -8.92 -21.73 -5.24
N VAL A 19 -8.50 -21.82 -3.97
CA VAL A 19 -8.93 -22.86 -3.03
C VAL A 19 -10.42 -22.72 -2.72
N ILE A 20 -10.92 -21.52 -2.43
CA ILE A 20 -12.35 -21.29 -2.15
C ILE A 20 -13.22 -21.68 -3.36
N GLU A 21 -12.85 -21.25 -4.57
CA GLU A 21 -13.61 -21.59 -5.79
C GLU A 21 -13.62 -23.10 -6.09
N TRP A 22 -12.52 -23.80 -5.81
CA TRP A 22 -12.46 -25.26 -5.94
C TRP A 22 -13.35 -25.95 -4.90
N VAL A 23 -13.32 -25.50 -3.64
CA VAL A 23 -14.14 -26.06 -2.55
C VAL A 23 -15.63 -25.77 -2.79
N GLU A 24 -16.02 -24.59 -3.28
CA GLU A 24 -17.41 -24.27 -3.64
C GLU A 24 -17.97 -25.25 -4.70
N LYS A 25 -17.17 -25.54 -5.74
CA LYS A 25 -17.53 -26.49 -6.81
C LYS A 25 -17.65 -27.94 -6.33
N LYS A 26 -16.97 -28.30 -5.24
CA LYS A 26 -16.97 -29.65 -4.66
C LYS A 26 -17.92 -29.80 -3.46
N SER A 27 -18.40 -28.70 -2.87
CA SER A 27 -19.25 -28.72 -1.68
C SER A 27 -20.70 -29.09 -2.01
N THR A 28 -21.19 -30.16 -1.37
CA THR A 28 -22.59 -30.59 -1.38
C THR A 28 -23.40 -30.07 -0.20
N ASN A 29 -22.76 -29.37 0.76
CA ASN A 29 -23.39 -28.85 1.97
C ASN A 29 -23.61 -27.34 1.88
N GLU A 30 -24.87 -26.92 2.06
CA GLU A 30 -25.32 -25.54 1.93
C GLU A 30 -24.69 -24.58 2.96
N SER A 31 -24.48 -25.03 4.20
CA SER A 31 -23.82 -24.21 5.23
C SER A 31 -22.37 -23.90 4.87
N ASN A 32 -21.67 -24.85 4.23
CA ASN A 32 -20.31 -24.62 3.75
C ASN A 32 -20.28 -23.63 2.58
N ARG A 33 -21.29 -23.63 1.70
CA ARG A 33 -21.41 -22.65 0.61
C ARG A 33 -21.61 -21.24 1.13
N ILE A 34 -22.46 -21.06 2.14
CA ILE A 34 -22.70 -19.75 2.78
C ILE A 34 -21.42 -19.23 3.44
N LEU A 35 -20.67 -20.11 4.12
CA LEU A 35 -19.42 -19.74 4.78
C LEU A 35 -18.33 -19.37 3.77
N LEU A 36 -18.23 -20.10 2.65
CA LEU A 36 -17.30 -19.81 1.55
C LEU A 36 -17.63 -18.50 0.84
N GLY A 37 -18.91 -18.23 0.55
CA GLY A 37 -19.36 -16.94 0.02
C GLY A 37 -18.99 -15.78 0.94
N SER A 38 -19.18 -15.93 2.25
CA SER A 38 -18.82 -14.91 3.25
C SER A 38 -17.29 -14.65 3.31
N ILE A 39 -16.47 -15.67 3.09
CA ILE A 39 -15.00 -15.53 3.03
C ILE A 39 -14.60 -14.85 1.71
N LYS A 40 -15.21 -15.23 0.59
CA LYS A 40 -15.01 -14.59 -0.72
C LYS A 40 -15.36 -13.11 -0.69
N ASP A 41 -16.45 -12.74 -0.03
CA ASP A 41 -16.87 -11.36 0.15
C ASP A 41 -15.90 -10.57 1.03
N LYS A 42 -15.39 -11.16 2.12
CA LYS A 42 -14.35 -10.52 2.95
C LYS A 42 -13.04 -10.33 2.20
N ILE A 43 -12.64 -11.29 1.37
CA ILE A 43 -11.47 -11.18 0.50
C ILE A 43 -11.71 -10.11 -0.57
N ASN A 44 -12.89 -10.07 -1.19
CA ASN A 44 -13.23 -9.07 -2.18
C ASN A 44 -13.35 -7.65 -1.58
N GLN A 45 -13.85 -7.51 -0.35
CA GLN A 45 -13.82 -6.25 0.40
C GLN A 45 -12.40 -5.79 0.73
N LYS A 46 -11.50 -6.73 1.06
CA LYS A 46 -10.06 -6.42 1.17
C LYS A 46 -9.42 -6.05 -0.18
N LEU A 47 -9.95 -6.59 -1.28
CA LEU A 47 -9.50 -6.34 -2.64
C LEU A 47 -10.27 -5.24 -3.37
N GLN A 48 -11.18 -4.52 -2.70
CA GLN A 48 -11.85 -3.34 -3.27
C GLN A 48 -10.91 -2.15 -3.48
N TYR A 49 -9.60 -2.34 -3.36
CA TYR A 49 -8.60 -1.55 -4.07
C TYR A 49 -8.61 -1.91 -5.56
N ASN A 50 -9.65 -1.43 -6.25
CA ASN A 50 -9.77 -1.47 -7.70
C ASN A 50 -9.00 -0.31 -8.36
N ASP A 51 -7.99 0.23 -7.67
CA ASP A 51 -7.06 1.18 -8.25
C ASP A 51 -6.05 0.37 -9.07
N ASP A 52 -5.95 0.65 -10.37
CA ASP A 52 -4.82 0.19 -11.16
C ASP A 52 -3.54 0.76 -10.56
N PHE A 53 -2.82 -0.06 -9.80
CA PHE A 53 -1.53 0.28 -9.18
C PHE A 53 -0.38 0.33 -10.19
N SER A 54 -0.65 0.41 -11.50
CA SER A 54 0.37 0.62 -12.53
C SER A 54 1.24 1.85 -12.27
N TYR A 55 0.76 2.82 -11.49
CA TYR A 55 1.57 3.95 -11.03
C TYR A 55 2.66 3.60 -10.02
N LEU A 56 2.69 2.38 -9.50
CA LEU A 56 3.78 1.83 -8.68
C LEU A 56 4.84 1.10 -9.52
N ASN A 57 4.64 0.96 -10.84
CA ASN A 57 5.62 0.32 -11.72
C ASN A 57 6.93 1.10 -11.73
N GLY A 58 8.04 0.41 -11.47
CA GLY A 58 9.38 1.01 -11.35
C GLY A 58 9.89 1.14 -9.92
N LEU A 59 9.02 0.92 -8.92
CA LEU A 59 9.44 0.77 -7.52
C LEU A 59 10.03 -0.61 -7.25
N SER A 60 10.93 -0.67 -6.28
CA SER A 60 11.42 -1.89 -5.65
C SER A 60 10.28 -2.64 -4.97
N GLU A 61 10.45 -3.96 -4.82
CA GLU A 61 9.46 -4.78 -4.11
C GLU A 61 9.33 -4.36 -2.64
N GLN A 62 10.43 -3.90 -2.02
CA GLN A 62 10.42 -3.37 -0.66
C GLN A 62 9.56 -2.10 -0.55
N ALA A 63 9.70 -1.17 -1.51
CA ALA A 63 8.90 0.05 -1.53
C ALA A 63 7.41 -0.22 -1.80
N LYS A 64 7.09 -1.19 -2.67
CA LYS A 64 5.70 -1.63 -2.88
C LYS A 64 5.12 -2.28 -1.61
N GLN A 65 5.87 -3.15 -0.95
CA GLN A 65 5.45 -3.74 0.32
C GLN A 65 5.20 -2.68 1.38
N PHE A 66 6.10 -1.70 1.50
CA PHE A 66 5.93 -0.55 2.37
C PHE A 66 4.67 0.24 2.04
N PHE A 67 4.42 0.53 0.76
CA PHE A 67 3.21 1.24 0.31
C PHE A 67 1.93 0.52 0.77
N PHE A 68 1.84 -0.79 0.55
CA PHE A 68 0.66 -1.57 0.95
C PHE A 68 0.54 -1.69 2.46
N GLU A 69 1.64 -1.89 3.20
CA GLU A 69 1.61 -1.91 4.66
C GLU A 69 1.14 -0.55 5.22
N PHE A 70 1.60 0.54 4.63
CA PHE A 70 1.19 1.89 5.01
C PHE A 70 -0.31 2.11 4.76
N MET A 71 -0.77 1.74 3.57
CA MET A 71 -2.18 1.86 3.18
C MET A 71 -3.08 1.02 4.08
N ASP A 72 -2.72 -0.23 4.36
CA ASP A 72 -3.48 -1.12 5.23
C ASP A 72 -3.55 -0.61 6.68
N LYS A 73 -2.44 -0.05 7.18
CA LYS A 73 -2.34 0.38 8.58
C LYS A 73 -3.01 1.72 8.84
N TYR A 74 -2.95 2.64 7.88
CA TYR A 74 -3.38 4.03 8.08
C TYR A 74 -4.57 4.45 7.21
N GLY A 75 -5.00 3.61 6.25
CA GLY A 75 -6.06 3.97 5.30
C GLY A 75 -5.66 5.11 4.36
N ILE A 76 -4.36 5.31 4.15
CA ILE A 76 -3.82 6.42 3.35
C ILE A 76 -3.08 5.85 2.15
N ASN A 77 -3.48 6.28 0.95
CA ASN A 77 -2.70 6.05 -0.25
C ASN A 77 -1.47 6.97 -0.25
N LEU A 78 -0.29 6.40 0.04
CA LEU A 78 0.95 7.15 0.21
C LEU A 78 1.35 7.91 -1.07
N TYR A 79 1.13 7.32 -2.25
CA TYR A 79 1.39 7.97 -3.54
C TYR A 79 0.57 9.27 -3.69
N HIS A 80 -0.74 9.20 -3.42
CA HIS A 80 -1.61 10.39 -3.49
C HIS A 80 -1.29 11.41 -2.40
N SER A 81 -0.92 10.95 -1.21
CA SER A 81 -0.49 11.83 -0.12
C SER A 81 0.75 12.66 -0.51
N ILE A 82 1.79 11.99 -1.01
CA ILE A 82 3.03 12.64 -1.49
C ILE A 82 2.72 13.62 -2.62
N SER A 83 1.96 13.18 -3.64
CA SER A 83 1.57 13.99 -4.79
C SER A 83 0.78 15.25 -4.36
N SER A 84 -0.15 15.12 -3.42
CA SER A 84 -0.92 16.25 -2.90
C SER A 84 -0.02 17.32 -2.28
N VAL A 85 0.99 16.91 -1.50
CA VAL A 85 1.93 17.85 -0.88
C VAL A 85 2.82 18.52 -1.93
N LEU A 86 3.27 17.78 -2.95
CA LEU A 86 4.07 18.33 -4.06
C LEU A 86 3.30 19.36 -4.90
N HIS A 87 1.99 19.20 -5.06
CA HIS A 87 1.16 20.19 -5.75
C HIS A 87 0.88 21.45 -4.92
N GLN A 88 0.86 21.35 -3.59
CA GLN A 88 0.54 22.48 -2.71
C GLN A 88 1.70 23.47 -2.55
N LYS A 89 2.94 22.98 -2.54
CA LYS A 89 4.13 23.79 -2.33
C LYS A 89 5.26 23.28 -3.22
N LYS A 90 5.95 24.21 -3.88
CA LYS A 90 7.21 23.91 -4.58
C LYS A 90 8.34 23.84 -3.57
N TYR A 91 9.14 22.78 -3.69
CA TYR A 91 10.35 22.57 -2.89
C TYR A 91 11.53 22.57 -3.86
N ARG A 92 12.62 23.24 -3.48
CA ARG A 92 13.79 23.35 -4.35
C ARG A 92 14.65 22.09 -4.29
N PHE A 93 14.83 21.55 -3.08
CA PHE A 93 15.69 20.41 -2.81
C PHE A 93 14.89 19.20 -2.30
N PHE A 94 15.36 18.00 -2.63
CA PHE A 94 14.74 16.75 -2.18
C PHE A 94 14.69 16.66 -0.66
N ASP A 95 15.80 16.95 0.03
CA ASP A 95 15.87 16.89 1.49
C ASP A 95 14.86 17.83 2.16
N GLU A 96 14.60 19.00 1.56
CA GLU A 96 13.63 19.96 2.11
C GLU A 96 12.22 19.37 2.07
N TYR A 97 11.86 18.74 0.93
CA TYR A 97 10.59 18.05 0.80
C TYR A 97 10.48 16.86 1.75
N PHE A 98 11.51 16.01 1.77
CA PHE A 98 11.54 14.80 2.59
C PHE A 98 11.36 15.15 4.07
N GLU A 99 12.15 16.10 4.58
CA GLU A 99 12.09 16.53 5.97
C GLU A 99 10.72 17.12 6.31
N TYR A 100 10.17 17.98 5.45
CA TYR A 100 8.84 18.55 5.66
C TYR A 100 7.76 17.46 5.71
N TYR A 101 7.76 16.54 4.74
CA TYR A 101 6.78 15.46 4.69
C TYR A 101 6.89 14.57 5.93
N TYR A 102 8.11 14.15 6.27
CA TYR A 102 8.37 13.31 7.44
C TYR A 102 7.90 13.99 8.73
N GLN A 103 8.30 15.23 8.99
CA GLN A 103 7.92 15.95 10.21
C GLN A 103 6.40 16.17 10.32
N LYS A 104 5.71 16.38 9.18
CA LYS A 104 4.26 16.57 9.15
C LYS A 104 3.46 15.32 9.54
N TYR A 105 3.98 14.12 9.24
CA TYR A 105 3.22 12.88 9.34
C TYR A 105 3.79 11.84 10.32
N LYS A 106 5.04 11.96 10.78
CA LYS A 106 5.72 10.96 11.63
C LYS A 106 4.94 10.56 12.90
N ASP A 107 4.30 11.52 13.58
CA ASP A 107 3.62 11.25 14.85
C ASP A 107 2.33 10.44 14.65
N LYS A 108 1.68 10.59 13.49
CA LYS A 108 0.46 9.86 13.12
C LYS A 108 0.76 8.56 12.41
N SER A 109 1.94 8.47 11.79
CA SER A 109 2.35 7.33 10.98
C SER A 109 3.78 6.89 11.31
N PRO A 110 4.00 6.24 12.47
CA PRO A 110 5.33 5.78 12.90
C PRO A 110 6.07 4.90 11.88
N LEU A 111 5.34 4.19 11.00
CA LEU A 111 5.95 3.38 9.93
C LEU A 111 6.84 4.19 8.98
N LEU A 112 6.62 5.52 8.84
CA LEU A 112 7.49 6.39 8.06
C LEU A 112 8.93 6.43 8.60
N GLN A 113 9.09 6.25 9.92
CA GLN A 113 10.41 6.23 10.57
C GLN A 113 11.12 4.90 10.34
N ASP A 114 10.39 3.79 10.39
CA ASP A 114 10.95 2.45 10.21
C ASP A 114 11.35 2.17 8.75
N LYS A 115 10.78 2.94 7.81
CA LYS A 115 10.86 2.73 6.36
C LYS A 115 11.36 3.96 5.61
N ILE A 116 12.37 4.64 6.18
CA ILE A 116 12.92 5.89 5.63
C ILE A 116 13.42 5.70 4.18
N ASN A 117 14.14 4.61 3.90
CA ASN A 117 14.70 4.36 2.57
C ASN A 117 13.58 4.15 1.54
N GLU A 118 12.57 3.36 1.89
CA GLU A 118 11.40 3.12 1.05
C GLU A 118 10.55 4.39 0.88
N LEU A 119 10.46 5.23 1.90
CA LEU A 119 9.83 6.54 1.80
C LEU A 119 10.58 7.46 0.83
N GLN A 120 11.91 7.51 0.90
CA GLN A 120 12.71 8.28 -0.05
C GLN A 120 12.52 7.78 -1.49
N GLU A 121 12.47 6.47 -1.69
CA GLU A 121 12.19 5.86 -2.98
C GLU A 121 10.80 6.24 -3.50
N MET A 122 9.77 6.12 -2.66
CA MET A 122 8.40 6.53 -2.97
C MET A 122 8.32 7.99 -3.39
N ILE A 123 8.98 8.88 -2.67
CA ILE A 123 8.99 10.32 -2.98
C ILE A 123 9.68 10.58 -4.32
N ASN A 124 10.84 9.98 -4.55
CA ASN A 124 11.56 10.10 -5.83
C ASN A 124 10.71 9.60 -7.00
N HIS A 125 10.06 8.46 -6.82
CA HIS A 125 9.19 7.85 -7.81
C HIS A 125 8.00 8.73 -8.16
N VAL A 126 7.26 9.20 -7.14
CA VAL A 126 6.11 10.10 -7.32
C VAL A 126 6.56 11.38 -8.02
N SER A 127 7.66 11.99 -7.57
CA SER A 127 8.16 13.24 -8.12
C SER A 127 8.47 13.12 -9.62
N ARG A 128 9.17 12.05 -10.04
CA ARG A 128 9.43 11.77 -11.46
C ARG A 128 8.15 11.58 -12.26
N ARG A 129 7.19 10.82 -11.72
CA ARG A 129 5.91 10.52 -12.41
C ARG A 129 5.05 11.76 -12.64
N ILE A 130 5.09 12.73 -11.73
CA ILE A 130 4.32 13.98 -11.84
C ILE A 130 5.13 15.15 -12.44
N GLY A 131 6.37 14.90 -12.90
CA GLY A 131 7.21 15.91 -13.54
C GLY A 131 7.84 16.93 -12.59
N VAL A 132 8.00 16.61 -11.30
CA VAL A 132 8.73 17.42 -10.34
C VAL A 132 10.20 16.99 -10.31
N THR A 133 11.10 17.97 -10.51
CA THR A 133 12.55 17.81 -10.40
C THR A 133 13.06 18.59 -9.20
N PHE A 134 14.00 18.00 -8.46
CA PHE A 134 14.72 18.67 -7.38
C PHE A 134 16.13 19.05 -7.84
N ASP A 135 16.63 20.18 -7.36
CA ASP A 135 18.02 20.57 -7.53
C ASP A 135 18.93 19.64 -6.71
N GLU A 136 20.13 19.36 -7.22
CA GLU A 136 21.20 18.78 -6.42
C GLU A 136 21.77 19.86 -5.49
N LYS A 137 21.91 19.56 -4.20
CA LYS A 137 22.71 20.42 -3.31
C LYS A 137 24.17 20.31 -3.75
N GLN A 138 24.75 21.42 -4.17
CA GLN A 138 26.20 21.56 -4.39
C GLN A 138 26.97 21.42 -3.08
#